data_AF-A0AAE1EXG4-F1
#
_entry.id   AF-A0AAE1EXG4-F1
#
_cell.length_a   1.000
_cell.length_b   1.000
_cell.length_c   1.000
_cell.angle_alpha   90.00
_cell.angle_beta   90.00
_cell.angle_gamma   90.00
#
_symmetry.space_group_name_H-M   'P 1'
#
loop_
_entity.id
_entity.type
_entity.pdbx_description
1 polymer ?
#
loop_
_entity_poly.entity_id
_entity_poly.type
_entity_poly.pdbx_seq_one_letter_code
_entity_poly.pdbx_strand_id
1 'polypeptide(L)'
;MEIGGRKVRRNKRIEVESSYPCTLQFYSTPPSGNVSLLEFDEMATERLKILRAVERLNLSGQVKNSEDWLNKLYDDFAKNKYFVYSAEKISSSKRDEVEAARRRDHVSHFILRLAYCRTEDLRRWFIIHETDLFRARFLHSFKNGSDVKSFMLANNLHFTPLPQEEMQSERENLLSGTYNISSGDLMEGRTFYKVPFTEALELVRQRKVLVRGGFAYVPDTDLVTLVTTAFRANLSQALASTNRALPQLEDDERLVRLLQDFDKRYTGSDYSQRKGTDGPRITPDIIDQLAVKSFPLCMRQLNDTLRTSHHLKHGGRLTYGLFLKAAGLSLEDALHFWRSHFLKNMDVDKFEKQYAYGIRFNYGKEGKRTDWSPYSCIKIIMGNVGPGDAHGCPFKHSDQAMLRQRLINFKVPQQAISEIIELVGKGHYQIACQKYWEATHNAPLETGINHPNQYFEESHKFNSGSGSSTQTTQGKKPSQVKTNVSVMYSSQPSSQLSSQSSSSSQATTTDHNNTNANITSDVDSAMFDDDMDSAMLEQYMETAEC
;
A
#
# COMPACT_ATOMS: atom_id res chain seq x y z
N MET A 1 -29.59 5.57 50.14
CA MET A 1 -30.56 5.41 49.05
C MET A 1 -30.61 6.72 48.30
N GLU A 2 -30.00 6.78 47.12
CA GLU A 2 -30.59 7.34 45.90
C GLU A 2 -29.61 7.07 44.76
N ILE A 3 -30.10 6.27 43.81
CA ILE A 3 -29.32 5.64 42.74
C ILE A 3 -29.20 6.63 41.59
N GLY A 4 -27.97 6.79 41.11
CA GLY A 4 -27.62 7.70 40.02
C GLY A 4 -28.41 7.46 38.73
N GLY A 5 -29.05 8.52 38.25
CA GLY A 5 -29.61 8.58 36.91
C GLY A 5 -28.51 8.56 35.85
N ARG A 6 -28.36 7.42 35.17
CA ARG A 6 -27.59 7.32 33.92
C ARG A 6 -28.24 8.23 32.87
N LYS A 7 -27.62 9.38 32.59
CA LYS A 7 -27.91 10.15 31.37
C LYS A 7 -27.46 9.33 30.16
N VAL A 8 -28.42 8.77 29.43
CA VAL A 8 -28.21 8.14 28.13
C VAL A 8 -27.64 9.20 27.18
N ARG A 9 -26.34 9.10 26.87
CA ARG A 9 -25.72 9.88 25.79
C ARG A 9 -26.38 9.46 24.48
N ARG A 10 -27.28 10.30 23.96
CA ARG A 10 -27.83 10.17 22.60
C ARG A 10 -26.66 10.08 21.62
N ASN A 11 -26.57 8.97 20.88
CA ASN A 11 -25.67 8.80 19.75
C ASN A 11 -26.01 9.83 18.66
N LYS A 12 -25.41 11.03 18.72
CA LYS A 12 -25.35 11.90 17.55
C LYS A 12 -24.39 11.27 16.55
N ARG A 13 -24.96 10.59 15.55
CA ARG A 13 -24.27 10.30 14.29
C ARG A 13 -23.83 11.66 13.71
N ILE A 14 -22.62 11.74 13.16
CA ILE A 14 -22.06 12.96 12.52
C ILE A 14 -23.16 13.63 11.69
N GLU A 15 -23.55 14.88 12.00
CA GLU A 15 -24.57 15.60 11.23
C GLU A 15 -23.96 15.96 9.85
N VAL A 16 -24.44 15.27 8.80
CA VAL A 16 -23.78 15.18 7.48
C VAL A 16 -24.15 16.34 6.54
N GLU A 17 -25.26 17.03 6.77
CA GLU A 17 -25.96 17.79 5.72
C GLU A 17 -25.36 19.17 5.38
N SER A 18 -24.48 19.73 6.24
CA SER A 18 -23.92 21.09 6.08
C SER A 18 -22.39 21.18 5.98
N SER A 19 -21.64 20.09 6.19
CA SER A 19 -20.18 20.14 6.32
C SER A 19 -19.39 19.89 5.04
N TYR A 20 -20.02 19.41 3.95
CA TYR A 20 -19.32 18.96 2.75
C TYR A 20 -19.89 19.56 1.44
N PRO A 21 -19.71 20.87 1.21
CA PRO A 21 -20.27 21.55 0.04
C PRO A 21 -19.67 21.02 -1.27
N CYS A 22 -18.39 20.65 -1.27
CA CYS A 22 -17.65 20.26 -2.46
C CYS A 22 -16.91 18.92 -2.29
N THR A 23 -16.60 18.30 -3.43
CA THR A 23 -15.86 17.03 -3.51
C THR A 23 -14.36 17.20 -3.19
N LEU A 24 -13.83 18.40 -3.42
CA LEU A 24 -12.46 18.79 -3.07
C LEU A 24 -12.44 19.40 -1.67
N GLN A 25 -11.46 19.03 -0.85
CA GLN A 25 -11.32 19.56 0.52
C GLN A 25 -9.86 19.81 0.88
N PHE A 26 -9.59 20.86 1.66
CA PHE A 26 -8.30 21.07 2.32
C PHE A 26 -8.16 20.33 3.65
N TYR A 27 -9.23 19.71 4.13
CA TYR A 27 -9.25 18.96 5.39
C TYR A 27 -8.79 19.84 6.56
N SER A 28 -9.33 21.07 6.62
CA SER A 28 -8.99 22.09 7.63
C SER A 28 -9.70 21.85 8.96
N THR A 29 -10.95 21.39 8.92
CA THR A 29 -11.80 21.21 10.11
C THR A 29 -11.87 19.73 10.47
N PRO A 30 -11.50 19.29 11.69
CA PRO A 30 -11.63 17.90 12.10
C PRO A 30 -13.06 17.38 12.02
N PRO A 31 -13.30 16.11 11.62
CA PRO A 31 -14.63 15.53 11.60
C PRO A 31 -15.19 15.41 13.02
N SER A 32 -16.45 15.82 13.22
CA SER A 32 -17.13 15.79 14.51
C SER A 32 -18.12 14.62 14.61
N GLY A 33 -18.01 13.83 15.67
CA GLY A 33 -18.92 12.74 16.02
C GLY A 33 -18.27 11.36 15.99
N ASN A 34 -19.08 10.30 16.13
CA ASN A 34 -18.58 8.97 16.49
C ASN A 34 -18.49 8.03 15.28
N VAL A 35 -17.48 7.16 15.32
CA VAL A 35 -17.22 6.09 14.35
C VAL A 35 -16.90 4.82 15.13
N SER A 36 -17.38 3.67 14.68
CA SER A 36 -16.99 2.39 15.31
C SER A 36 -15.52 2.05 14.99
N LEU A 37 -14.87 1.23 15.83
CA LEU A 37 -13.48 0.80 15.55
C LEU A 37 -13.36 0.01 14.24
N LEU A 38 -14.40 -0.74 13.87
CA LEU A 38 -14.45 -1.46 12.59
C LEU A 38 -14.49 -0.47 11.41
N GLU A 39 -15.43 0.49 11.44
CA GLU A 39 -15.51 1.51 10.39
C GLU A 39 -14.24 2.37 10.31
N PHE A 40 -13.61 2.65 11.45
CA PHE A 40 -12.33 3.36 11.52
C PHE A 40 -11.26 2.61 10.74
N ASP A 41 -11.11 1.30 11.00
CA ASP A 41 -10.11 0.45 10.35
C ASP A 41 -10.37 0.29 8.85
N GLU A 42 -11.63 0.08 8.47
CA GLU A 42 -12.07 -0.02 7.06
C GLU A 42 -11.73 1.25 6.28
N MET A 43 -12.14 2.42 6.79
CA MET A 43 -11.91 3.72 6.12
C MET A 43 -10.42 4.03 5.96
N ALA A 44 -9.63 3.71 6.99
CA ALA A 44 -8.18 3.94 6.96
C ALA A 44 -7.49 3.00 5.96
N THR A 45 -7.87 1.72 5.94
CA THR A 45 -7.35 0.72 5.00
C THR A 45 -7.73 1.05 3.55
N GLU A 46 -8.95 1.52 3.31
CA GLU A 46 -9.42 1.98 1.99
C GLU A 46 -8.60 3.17 1.48
N ARG A 47 -8.35 4.19 2.32
CA ARG A 47 -7.51 5.33 1.93
C ARG A 47 -6.07 4.92 1.70
N LEU A 48 -5.53 4.02 2.51
CA LEU A 48 -4.17 3.52 2.31
C LEU A 48 -4.01 2.80 0.96
N LYS A 49 -5.02 2.03 0.52
CA LYS A 49 -5.04 1.43 -0.83
C LYS A 49 -4.93 2.46 -1.94
N ILE A 50 -5.66 3.58 -1.80
CA ILE A 50 -5.66 4.69 -2.77
C ILE A 50 -4.28 5.33 -2.83
N LEU A 51 -3.68 5.66 -1.69
CA LEU A 51 -2.36 6.30 -1.65
C LEU A 51 -1.25 5.39 -2.20
N ARG A 52 -1.30 4.09 -1.90
CA ARG A 52 -0.39 3.09 -2.50
C ARG A 52 -0.58 2.93 -4.01
N ALA A 53 -1.80 3.13 -4.53
CA ALA A 53 -2.04 3.15 -5.97
C ALA A 53 -1.41 4.38 -6.64
N VAL A 54 -1.53 5.55 -6.02
CA VAL A 54 -0.84 6.79 -6.46
C VAL A 54 0.67 6.58 -6.47
N GLU A 55 1.23 6.01 -5.41
CA GLU A 55 2.66 5.67 -5.31
C GLU A 55 3.10 4.73 -6.44
N ARG A 56 2.36 3.65 -6.68
CA ARG A 56 2.65 2.68 -7.74
C ARG A 56 2.69 3.35 -9.12
N LEU A 57 1.69 4.17 -9.45
CA LEU A 57 1.62 4.85 -10.73
C LEU A 57 2.73 5.91 -10.88
N ASN A 58 3.16 6.53 -9.79
CA ASN A 58 4.30 7.45 -9.82
C ASN A 58 5.63 6.75 -10.09
N LEU A 59 5.76 5.48 -9.69
CA LEU A 59 6.98 4.68 -9.84
C LEU A 59 6.99 3.83 -11.11
N SER A 60 5.86 3.71 -11.82
CA SER A 60 5.75 2.94 -13.07
C SER A 60 6.43 3.61 -14.28
N GLY A 61 6.95 4.83 -14.12
CA GLY A 61 7.62 5.59 -15.17
C GLY A 61 6.68 6.46 -16.03
N GLN A 62 5.38 6.48 -15.72
CA GLN A 62 4.46 7.41 -16.39
C GLN A 62 4.75 8.87 -16.00
N VAL A 63 4.60 9.77 -16.97
CA VAL A 63 4.73 11.21 -16.71
C VAL A 63 3.64 11.63 -15.74
N LYS A 64 4.03 12.10 -14.56
CA LYS A 64 3.10 12.56 -13.52
C LYS A 64 2.19 13.64 -14.07
N ASN A 65 0.90 13.57 -13.71
CA ASN A 65 -0.15 14.50 -14.15
C ASN A 65 -0.49 14.47 -15.65
N SER A 66 0.01 13.49 -16.41
CA SER A 66 -0.47 13.27 -17.78
C SER A 66 -1.92 12.78 -17.77
N GLU A 67 -2.59 12.87 -18.93
CA GLU A 67 -3.95 12.34 -19.07
C GLU A 67 -3.99 10.82 -18.87
N ASP A 68 -2.99 10.10 -19.37
CA ASP A 68 -2.87 8.66 -19.19
C ASP A 68 -2.70 8.27 -17.71
N TRP A 69 -1.90 9.04 -16.97
CA TRP A 69 -1.72 8.83 -15.53
C TRP A 69 -3.03 9.06 -14.79
N LEU A 70 -3.76 10.13 -15.15
CA LEU A 70 -5.05 10.44 -14.55
C LEU A 70 -6.07 9.33 -14.84
N ASN A 71 -6.21 8.91 -16.10
CA ASN A 71 -7.16 7.88 -16.50
C ASN A 71 -6.90 6.56 -15.77
N LYS A 72 -5.65 6.08 -15.75
CA LYS A 72 -5.30 4.86 -15.01
C LYS A 72 -5.54 4.97 -13.51
N LEU A 73 -5.25 6.12 -12.92
CA LEU A 73 -5.52 6.35 -11.51
C LEU A 73 -7.01 6.26 -11.21
N TYR A 74 -7.87 6.86 -12.05
CA TYR A 74 -9.32 6.79 -11.91
C TYR A 74 -9.89 5.40 -12.22
N ASP A 75 -9.28 4.63 -13.13
CA ASP A 75 -9.65 3.23 -13.39
C ASP A 75 -9.36 2.34 -12.17
N ASP A 76 -8.21 2.55 -11.51
CA ASP A 76 -7.89 1.88 -10.25
C ASP A 76 -8.80 2.30 -9.11
N PHE A 77 -9.22 3.56 -9.09
CA PHE A 77 -10.20 4.07 -8.14
C PHE A 77 -11.59 3.49 -8.36
N ALA A 78 -12.03 3.30 -9.60
CA ALA A 78 -13.32 2.69 -9.93
C ALA A 78 -13.44 1.23 -9.45
N LYS A 79 -12.30 0.54 -9.26
CA LYS A 79 -12.25 -0.81 -8.66
C LYS A 79 -12.52 -0.79 -7.15
N ASN A 80 -12.32 0.35 -6.47
CA ASN A 80 -12.60 0.51 -5.04
C ASN A 80 -14.04 0.97 -4.83
N LYS A 81 -14.85 0.10 -4.19
CA LYS A 81 -16.30 0.29 -3.97
C LYS A 81 -16.69 1.63 -3.32
N TYR A 82 -15.80 2.24 -2.54
CA TYR A 82 -16.07 3.44 -1.75
C TYR A 82 -15.27 4.66 -2.19
N PHE A 83 -14.54 4.58 -3.31
CA PHE A 83 -13.91 5.77 -3.85
C PHE A 83 -14.98 6.72 -4.40
N VAL A 84 -14.88 8.00 -4.05
CA VAL A 84 -15.73 9.06 -4.57
C VAL A 84 -15.42 9.25 -6.06
N TYR A 85 -16.07 8.48 -6.94
CA TYR A 85 -16.26 8.92 -8.31
C TYR A 85 -17.11 10.20 -8.23
N SER A 86 -16.68 11.25 -8.93
CA SER A 86 -17.34 12.56 -8.94
C SER A 86 -18.86 12.46 -8.71
N ALA A 87 -19.31 13.17 -7.67
CA ALA A 87 -20.71 13.40 -7.34
C ALA A 87 -21.56 13.95 -8.50
N GLU A 88 -20.94 14.39 -9.60
CA GLU A 88 -21.60 15.21 -10.62
C GLU A 88 -22.29 14.40 -11.73
N LYS A 89 -22.08 13.07 -11.83
CA LYS A 89 -22.82 12.21 -12.77
C LYS A 89 -23.93 11.40 -12.13
N ILE A 90 -24.21 11.64 -10.86
CA ILE A 90 -25.14 10.84 -10.08
C ILE A 90 -26.49 11.57 -10.02
N SER A 91 -27.51 10.96 -10.63
CA SER A 91 -28.92 11.39 -10.55
C SER A 91 -29.31 11.75 -9.11
N SER A 92 -30.26 12.68 -8.96
CA SER A 92 -30.88 13.10 -7.69
C SER A 92 -31.29 11.95 -6.75
N SER A 93 -31.43 10.73 -7.27
CA SER A 93 -31.74 9.49 -6.55
C SER A 93 -30.60 8.88 -5.69
N LYS A 94 -29.39 9.44 -5.70
CA LYS A 94 -28.20 8.86 -5.01
C LYS A 94 -27.39 9.88 -4.18
N ARG A 95 -28.03 10.97 -3.74
CA ARG A 95 -27.40 12.02 -2.92
C ARG A 95 -26.77 11.47 -1.62
N ASP A 96 -27.46 10.56 -0.95
CA ASP A 96 -26.98 9.94 0.30
C ASP A 96 -25.68 9.14 0.10
N GLU A 97 -25.52 8.48 -1.05
CA GLU A 97 -24.28 7.73 -1.37
C GLU A 97 -23.09 8.68 -1.56
N VAL A 98 -23.32 9.81 -2.22
CA VAL A 98 -22.32 10.87 -2.43
C VAL A 98 -21.88 11.46 -1.10
N GLU A 99 -22.84 11.81 -0.24
CA GLU A 99 -22.56 12.39 1.08
C GLU A 99 -21.82 11.40 1.99
N ALA A 100 -22.20 10.11 1.97
CA ALA A 100 -21.50 9.06 2.68
C ALA A 100 -20.05 8.90 2.19
N ALA A 101 -19.83 8.99 0.87
CA ALA A 101 -18.50 8.89 0.29
C ALA A 101 -17.62 10.12 0.64
N ARG A 102 -18.19 11.34 0.63
CA ARG A 102 -17.52 12.57 1.12
C ARG A 102 -17.13 12.46 2.59
N ARG A 103 -18.04 11.95 3.43
CA ARG A 103 -17.74 11.69 4.85
C ARG A 103 -16.59 10.68 5.00
N ARG A 104 -16.62 9.57 4.26
CA ARG A 104 -15.55 8.55 4.31
C ARG A 104 -14.20 9.14 3.89
N ASP A 105 -14.16 9.94 2.83
CA ASP A 105 -12.94 10.62 2.40
C ASP A 105 -12.39 11.56 3.46
N HIS A 106 -13.25 12.40 4.06
CA HIS A 106 -12.85 13.32 5.11
C HIS A 106 -12.31 12.58 6.35
N VAL A 107 -13.06 11.60 6.85
CA VAL A 107 -12.70 10.87 8.07
C VAL A 107 -11.44 10.04 7.85
N SER A 108 -11.33 9.33 6.73
CA SER A 108 -10.14 8.51 6.41
C SER A 108 -8.86 9.35 6.33
N HIS A 109 -8.93 10.57 5.80
CA HIS A 109 -7.79 11.49 5.77
C HIS A 109 -7.27 11.80 7.18
N PHE A 110 -8.18 12.17 8.09
CA PHE A 110 -7.83 12.48 9.48
C PHE A 110 -7.35 11.25 10.27
N ILE A 111 -7.89 10.06 9.98
CA ILE A 111 -7.39 8.82 10.57
C ILE A 111 -5.93 8.58 10.15
N LEU A 112 -5.61 8.70 8.86
CA LEU A 112 -4.24 8.51 8.40
C LEU A 112 -3.28 9.58 8.93
N ARG A 113 -3.75 10.81 9.22
CA ARG A 113 -2.91 11.81 9.93
C ARG A 113 -2.39 11.30 11.26
N LEU A 114 -3.19 10.53 12.02
CA LEU A 114 -2.78 9.97 13.32
C LEU A 114 -1.70 8.89 13.16
N ALA A 115 -1.76 8.09 12.09
CA ALA A 115 -0.78 7.05 11.82
C ALA A 115 0.53 7.62 11.25
N TYR A 116 0.43 8.55 10.30
CA TYR A 116 1.57 9.03 9.51
C TYR A 116 2.25 10.29 10.08
N CYS A 117 1.79 10.87 11.19
CA CYS A 117 2.44 12.02 11.82
C CYS A 117 3.70 11.67 12.66
N ARG A 118 3.89 10.38 12.98
CA ARG A 118 4.85 9.90 13.99
C ARG A 118 6.32 10.09 13.64
N THR A 119 6.72 9.68 12.44
CA THR A 119 8.11 9.81 11.96
C THR A 119 8.19 10.81 10.81
N GLU A 120 9.38 11.34 10.55
CA GLU A 120 9.55 12.25 9.42
C GLU A 120 9.32 11.56 8.07
N ASP A 121 9.74 10.31 7.92
CA ASP A 121 9.58 9.57 6.67
C ASP A 121 8.11 9.23 6.38
N LEU A 122 7.34 8.84 7.40
CA LEU A 122 5.89 8.65 7.26
C LEU A 122 5.20 9.96 6.88
N ARG A 123 5.59 11.08 7.50
CA ARG A 123 5.04 12.40 7.16
C ARG A 123 5.34 12.77 5.71
N ARG A 124 6.59 12.60 5.26
CA ARG A 124 6.99 12.87 3.89
C ARG A 124 6.22 12.02 2.90
N TRP A 125 6.12 10.71 3.15
CA TRP A 125 5.38 9.78 2.30
C TRP A 125 3.91 10.18 2.17
N PHE A 126 3.24 10.42 3.31
CA PHE A 126 1.84 10.81 3.32
C PHE A 126 1.62 12.15 2.62
N ILE A 127 2.42 13.17 2.90
CA ILE A 127 2.31 14.48 2.24
C ILE A 127 2.48 14.34 0.72
N ILE A 128 3.45 13.57 0.23
CA ILE A 128 3.70 13.41 -1.21
C ILE A 128 2.47 12.80 -1.89
N HIS A 129 2.02 11.63 -1.44
CA HIS A 129 0.95 10.90 -2.14
C HIS A 129 -0.43 11.54 -1.95
N GLU A 130 -0.67 12.16 -0.79
CA GLU A 130 -1.91 12.88 -0.52
C GLU A 130 -1.98 14.18 -1.35
N THR A 131 -0.84 14.85 -1.56
CA THR A 131 -0.74 16.01 -2.47
C THR A 131 -0.97 15.60 -3.93
N ASP A 132 -0.39 14.48 -4.37
CA ASP A 132 -0.59 13.96 -5.72
C ASP A 132 -2.06 13.52 -5.94
N LEU A 133 -2.69 12.91 -4.94
CA LEU A 133 -4.12 12.58 -4.95
C LEU A 133 -4.99 13.85 -5.05
N PHE A 134 -4.70 14.87 -4.25
CA PHE A 134 -5.41 16.14 -4.30
C PHE A 134 -5.28 16.80 -5.67
N ARG A 135 -4.07 16.83 -6.24
CA ARG A 135 -3.80 17.37 -7.57
C ARG A 135 -4.59 16.64 -8.66
N ALA A 136 -4.64 15.31 -8.62
CA ALA A 136 -5.44 14.49 -9.54
C ALA A 136 -6.93 14.82 -9.46
N ARG A 137 -7.46 14.97 -8.24
CA ARG A 137 -8.85 15.36 -8.02
C ARG A 137 -9.12 16.76 -8.55
N PHE A 138 -8.22 17.71 -8.29
CA PHE A 138 -8.36 19.08 -8.75
C PHE A 138 -8.38 19.16 -10.28
N LEU A 139 -7.45 18.51 -10.97
CA LEU A 139 -7.39 18.46 -12.44
C LEU A 139 -8.65 17.86 -13.05
N HIS A 140 -9.15 16.77 -12.48
CA HIS A 140 -10.38 16.12 -12.94
C HIS A 140 -11.62 17.01 -12.73
N SER A 141 -11.73 17.65 -11.56
CA SER A 141 -12.79 18.61 -11.25
C SER A 141 -12.76 19.84 -12.16
N PHE A 142 -11.57 20.38 -12.45
CA PHE A 142 -11.40 21.53 -13.33
C PHE A 142 -11.86 21.22 -14.76
N LYS A 143 -11.49 20.05 -15.30
CA LYS A 143 -11.87 19.60 -16.66
C LYS A 143 -13.38 19.37 -16.83
N ASN A 144 -14.04 18.88 -15.78
CA ASN A 144 -15.47 18.52 -15.84
C ASN A 144 -16.41 19.71 -15.54
N GLY A 145 -15.90 20.93 -15.41
CA GLY A 145 -16.70 22.13 -15.17
C GLY A 145 -17.34 22.17 -13.77
N SER A 146 -16.80 21.41 -12.82
CA SER A 146 -17.28 21.38 -11.44
C SER A 146 -16.99 22.67 -10.67
N ASP A 147 -17.58 22.78 -9.48
CA ASP A 147 -17.61 23.97 -8.62
C ASP A 147 -16.26 24.30 -7.94
N VAL A 148 -15.21 24.45 -8.76
CA VAL A 148 -13.89 24.94 -8.35
C VAL A 148 -14.00 26.36 -7.76
N LYS A 149 -14.99 27.14 -8.22
CA LYS A 149 -15.28 28.48 -7.70
C LYS A 149 -15.74 28.45 -6.24
N SER A 150 -16.75 27.64 -5.88
CA SER A 150 -17.15 27.52 -4.48
C SER A 150 -16.07 26.88 -3.62
N PHE A 151 -15.24 25.98 -4.19
CA PHE A 151 -14.08 25.47 -3.48
C PHE A 151 -13.07 26.58 -3.14
N MET A 152 -12.75 27.47 -4.09
CA MET A 152 -11.87 28.61 -3.84
C MET A 152 -12.44 29.54 -2.78
N LEU A 153 -13.73 29.87 -2.87
CA LEU A 153 -14.42 30.71 -1.89
C LEU A 153 -14.43 30.08 -0.49
N ALA A 154 -14.75 28.78 -0.39
CA ALA A 154 -14.82 28.08 0.89
C ALA A 154 -13.47 27.96 1.60
N ASN A 155 -12.36 27.98 0.87
CA ASN A 155 -11.01 27.90 1.43
C ASN A 155 -10.33 29.27 1.56
N ASN A 156 -11.07 30.38 1.41
CA ASN A 156 -10.55 31.75 1.42
C ASN A 156 -9.41 31.97 0.41
N LEU A 157 -9.44 31.26 -0.72
CA LEU A 157 -8.49 31.49 -1.82
C LEU A 157 -9.03 32.63 -2.68
N HIS A 158 -8.32 33.76 -2.67
CA HIS A 158 -8.75 34.99 -3.35
C HIS A 158 -8.37 34.95 -4.83
N PHE A 159 -8.77 33.89 -5.53
CA PHE A 159 -8.44 33.64 -6.93
C PHE A 159 -9.57 34.12 -7.83
N THR A 160 -9.54 35.40 -8.18
CA THR A 160 -10.58 36.00 -9.02
C THR A 160 -10.22 35.84 -10.49
N PRO A 161 -11.11 35.26 -11.34
CA PRO A 161 -10.86 35.22 -12.78
C PRO A 161 -10.80 36.64 -13.32
N LEU A 162 -9.83 36.89 -14.20
CA LEU A 162 -9.61 38.19 -14.81
C LEU A 162 -10.74 38.49 -15.81
N PRO A 163 -11.42 39.65 -15.71
CA PRO A 163 -12.40 40.06 -16.71
C PRO A 163 -11.76 40.19 -18.10
N GLN A 164 -12.52 39.92 -19.16
CA GLN A 164 -12.00 40.02 -20.53
C GLN A 164 -11.49 41.44 -20.86
N GLU A 165 -12.12 42.47 -20.31
CA GLU A 165 -11.70 43.87 -20.47
C GLU A 165 -10.31 44.13 -19.87
N GLU A 166 -10.08 43.72 -18.63
CA GLU A 166 -8.78 43.86 -17.95
C GLU A 166 -7.72 43.01 -18.67
N MET A 167 -8.08 41.81 -19.11
CA MET A 167 -7.19 40.92 -19.88
C MET A 167 -6.75 41.53 -21.22
N GLN A 168 -7.65 42.22 -21.93
CA GLN A 168 -7.31 42.91 -23.18
C GLN A 168 -6.41 44.12 -22.92
N SER A 169 -6.70 44.90 -21.88
CA SER A 169 -5.88 46.07 -21.53
C SER A 169 -4.44 45.72 -21.12
N GLU A 170 -4.26 44.57 -20.46
CA GLU A 170 -2.96 44.10 -19.98
C GLU A 170 -2.31 43.08 -20.94
N ARG A 171 -2.83 42.90 -22.15
CA ARG A 171 -2.43 41.84 -23.08
C ARG A 171 -0.91 41.82 -23.34
N GLU A 172 -0.30 42.96 -23.64
CA GLU A 172 1.15 43.05 -23.89
C GLU A 172 1.99 42.74 -22.65
N ASN A 173 1.53 43.18 -21.48
CA ASN A 173 2.18 42.91 -20.20
C ASN A 173 2.06 41.43 -19.80
N LEU A 174 0.93 40.79 -20.11
CA LEU A 174 0.71 39.37 -19.87
C LEU A 174 1.57 38.50 -20.80
N LEU A 175 1.69 38.88 -22.08
CA LEU A 175 2.55 38.18 -23.04
C LEU A 175 4.04 38.29 -22.68
N SER A 176 4.48 39.46 -22.20
CA SER A 176 5.87 39.66 -21.79
C SER A 176 6.19 39.07 -20.41
N GLY A 177 5.21 39.06 -19.49
CA GLY A 177 5.38 38.64 -18.10
C GLY A 177 5.07 37.18 -17.81
N THR A 178 4.40 36.45 -18.72
CA THR A 178 3.99 35.06 -18.50
C THR A 178 4.90 34.08 -19.22
N TYR A 179 5.46 33.13 -18.47
CA TYR A 179 6.33 32.09 -19.04
C TYR A 179 5.57 31.18 -20.01
N ASN A 180 6.18 30.85 -21.15
CA ASN A 180 5.61 30.00 -22.22
C ASN A 180 4.32 30.53 -22.89
N ILE A 181 4.01 31.82 -22.79
CA ILE A 181 2.94 32.48 -23.55
C ILE A 181 3.52 33.64 -24.35
N SER A 182 4.32 33.32 -25.38
CA SER A 182 5.07 34.31 -26.15
C SER A 182 4.29 34.91 -27.33
N SER A 183 3.08 34.41 -27.63
CA SER A 183 2.26 34.88 -28.75
C SER A 183 0.78 34.99 -28.40
N GLY A 184 0.08 35.87 -29.12
CA GLY A 184 -1.35 36.11 -28.94
C GLY A 184 -2.23 34.87 -29.13
N ASP A 185 -1.84 33.98 -30.04
CA ASP A 185 -2.56 32.73 -30.34
C ASP A 185 -2.47 31.73 -29.18
N LEU A 186 -1.35 31.73 -28.44
CA LEU A 186 -1.16 30.90 -27.25
C LEU A 186 -1.94 31.40 -26.03
N MET A 187 -2.31 32.69 -26.05
CA MET A 187 -3.12 33.34 -25.01
C MET A 187 -4.62 33.15 -25.25
N GLU A 188 -5.03 32.96 -26.51
CA GLU A 188 -6.43 32.81 -26.90
C GLU A 188 -7.04 31.54 -26.29
N GLY A 189 -8.19 31.69 -25.63
CA GLY A 189 -8.87 30.59 -24.92
C GLY A 189 -8.35 30.29 -23.50
N ARG A 190 -7.30 30.96 -23.02
CA ARG A 190 -6.83 30.81 -21.64
C ARG A 190 -7.55 31.74 -20.66
N THR A 191 -7.69 31.28 -19.43
CA THR A 191 -8.22 32.09 -18.32
C THR A 191 -7.07 32.50 -17.41
N PHE A 192 -6.96 33.81 -17.13
CA PHE A 192 -6.03 34.33 -16.12
C PHE A 192 -6.76 34.54 -14.80
N TYR A 193 -6.03 34.32 -13.71
CA TYR A 193 -6.49 34.53 -12.34
C TYR A 193 -5.65 35.62 -11.71
N LYS A 194 -6.32 36.60 -11.10
CA LYS A 194 -5.71 37.62 -10.28
C LYS A 194 -5.63 37.10 -8.85
N VAL A 195 -4.42 37.00 -8.33
CA VAL A 195 -4.13 36.43 -7.00
C VAL A 195 -3.20 37.35 -6.22
N PRO A 196 -3.29 37.45 -4.88
CA PRO A 196 -2.28 38.18 -4.10
C PRO A 196 -0.88 37.63 -4.39
N PHE A 197 0.11 38.50 -4.65
CA PHE A 197 1.44 38.03 -5.07
C PHE A 197 2.12 37.13 -3.99
N THR A 198 1.74 37.32 -2.73
CA THR A 198 2.21 36.51 -1.57
C THR A 198 1.75 35.06 -1.62
N GLU A 199 0.70 34.74 -2.38
CA GLU A 199 0.23 33.37 -2.59
C GLU A 199 0.89 32.70 -3.81
N ALA A 200 1.56 33.48 -4.67
CA ALA A 200 2.23 33.02 -5.88
C ALA A 200 3.75 33.20 -5.86
N LEU A 201 4.37 33.21 -4.66
CA LEU A 201 5.79 33.55 -4.47
C LEU A 201 6.75 32.75 -5.36
N GLU A 202 6.49 31.47 -5.61
CA GLU A 202 7.36 30.65 -6.44
C GLU A 202 7.35 31.09 -7.92
N LEU A 203 6.18 31.46 -8.44
CA LEU A 203 6.03 31.98 -9.80
C LEU A 203 6.63 33.38 -9.92
N VAL A 204 6.44 34.21 -8.89
CA VAL A 204 6.97 35.58 -8.82
C VAL A 204 8.49 35.58 -8.76
N ARG A 205 9.09 34.76 -7.88
CA ARG A 205 10.55 34.63 -7.73
C ARG A 205 11.22 34.22 -9.04
N GLN A 206 10.57 33.34 -9.80
CA GLN A 206 11.07 32.87 -11.08
C GLN A 206 10.74 33.81 -12.26
N ARG A 207 10.05 34.93 -12.01
CA ARG A 207 9.57 35.88 -13.03
C ARG A 207 8.73 35.19 -14.12
N LYS A 208 7.85 34.27 -13.70
CA LYS A 208 6.99 33.48 -14.59
C LYS A 208 5.58 34.06 -14.76
N VAL A 209 5.24 35.09 -13.99
CA VAL A 209 3.93 35.73 -13.97
C VAL A 209 4.08 37.24 -13.89
N LEU A 210 3.12 37.96 -14.50
CA LEU A 210 3.00 39.41 -14.36
C LEU A 210 2.61 39.74 -12.91
N VAL A 211 3.27 40.75 -12.33
CA VAL A 211 2.92 41.31 -11.02
C VAL A 211 2.60 42.79 -11.18
N ARG A 212 1.40 43.20 -10.74
CA ARG A 212 0.97 44.60 -10.80
C ARG A 212 0.03 44.93 -9.65
N GLY A 213 0.28 46.06 -8.98
CA GLY A 213 -0.59 46.55 -7.90
C GLY A 213 -0.74 45.60 -6.71
N GLY A 214 0.29 44.80 -6.39
CA GLY A 214 0.24 43.79 -5.31
C GLY A 214 -0.42 42.46 -5.71
N PHE A 215 -0.80 42.30 -6.97
CA PHE A 215 -1.40 41.07 -7.49
C PHE A 215 -0.49 40.42 -8.54
N ALA A 216 -0.47 39.09 -8.54
CA ALA A 216 0.09 38.28 -9.61
C ALA A 216 -1.04 37.80 -10.54
N TYR A 217 -0.74 37.75 -11.84
CA TYR A 217 -1.67 37.31 -12.88
C TYR A 217 -1.22 35.95 -13.39
N VAL A 218 -1.98 34.91 -13.04
CA VAL A 218 -1.56 33.51 -13.15
C VAL A 218 -2.46 32.79 -14.16
N PRO A 219 -1.91 32.06 -15.14
CA PRO A 219 -2.71 31.27 -16.06
C PRO A 219 -3.36 30.07 -15.34
N ASP A 220 -4.47 29.59 -15.89
CA ASP A 220 -5.18 28.38 -15.45
C ASP A 220 -4.27 27.15 -15.31
N THR A 221 -3.26 27.02 -16.16
CA THR A 221 -2.25 25.95 -16.10
C THR A 221 -1.45 25.93 -14.80
N ASP A 222 -1.15 27.10 -14.23
CA ASP A 222 -0.35 27.25 -13.02
C ASP A 222 -1.20 27.36 -11.75
N LEU A 223 -2.50 27.62 -11.89
CA LEU A 223 -3.46 27.65 -10.79
C LEU A 223 -3.47 26.33 -10.00
N VAL A 224 -3.42 25.20 -10.70
CA VAL A 224 -3.35 23.87 -10.11
C VAL A 224 -2.12 23.76 -9.19
N THR A 225 -0.98 24.28 -9.63
CA THR A 225 0.28 24.24 -8.87
C THR A 225 0.19 25.12 -7.62
N LEU A 226 -0.43 26.30 -7.69
CA LEU A 226 -0.63 27.17 -6.53
C LEU A 226 -1.51 26.51 -5.46
N VAL A 227 -2.69 26.02 -5.87
CA VAL A 227 -3.63 25.37 -4.93
C VAL A 227 -2.99 24.12 -4.32
N THR A 228 -2.28 23.32 -5.11
CA THR A 228 -1.58 22.12 -4.64
C THR A 228 -0.47 22.46 -3.64
N THR A 229 0.24 23.57 -3.86
CA THR A 229 1.30 24.04 -2.95
C THR A 229 0.72 24.51 -1.62
N ALA A 230 -0.37 25.27 -1.66
CA ALA A 230 -1.10 25.69 -0.46
C ALA A 230 -1.62 24.48 0.33
N PHE A 231 -2.21 23.48 -0.34
CA PHE A 231 -2.64 22.23 0.28
C PHE A 231 -1.49 21.50 0.98
N ARG A 232 -0.34 21.35 0.30
CA ARG A 232 0.84 20.70 0.85
C ARG A 232 1.35 21.41 2.11
N ALA A 233 1.40 22.73 2.10
CA ALA A 233 1.83 23.54 3.25
C ALA A 233 0.88 23.35 4.44
N ASN A 234 -0.43 23.45 4.21
CA ASN A 234 -1.45 23.25 5.23
C ASN A 234 -1.39 21.85 5.83
N LEU A 235 -1.24 20.81 5.00
CA LEU A 235 -1.13 19.43 5.45
C LEU A 235 0.13 19.20 6.31
N SER A 236 1.26 19.77 5.91
CA SER A 236 2.51 19.70 6.67
C SER A 236 2.36 20.31 8.06
N GLN A 237 1.78 21.51 8.14
CA GLN A 237 1.51 22.18 9.42
C GLN A 237 0.51 21.40 10.29
N ALA A 238 -0.53 20.83 9.67
CA ALA A 238 -1.51 20.02 10.36
C ALA A 238 -0.86 18.77 10.99
N LEU A 239 -0.05 18.02 10.24
CA LEU A 239 0.66 16.84 10.75
C LEU A 239 1.62 17.17 11.90
N ALA A 240 2.34 18.30 11.80
CA ALA A 240 3.20 18.77 12.88
C ALA A 240 2.42 19.15 14.15
N SER A 241 1.18 19.63 14.00
CA SER A 241 0.30 19.93 15.12
C SER A 241 -0.33 18.65 15.70
N THR A 242 -0.73 17.71 14.85
CA THR A 242 -1.22 16.38 15.25
C THR A 242 -0.16 15.60 16.02
N ASN A 243 1.09 15.58 15.56
CA ASN A 243 2.18 14.88 16.27
C ASN A 243 2.41 15.45 17.68
N ARG A 244 2.31 16.77 17.85
CA ARG A 244 2.44 17.43 19.16
C ARG A 244 1.32 17.07 20.14
N ALA A 245 0.12 16.83 19.63
CA ALA A 245 -1.03 16.42 20.44
C ALA A 245 -1.14 14.90 20.63
N LEU A 246 -0.37 14.11 19.87
CA LEU A 246 -0.46 12.64 19.85
C LEU A 246 -0.28 11.97 21.23
N PRO A 247 0.61 12.42 22.13
CA PRO A 247 0.78 11.79 23.44
C PRO A 247 -0.50 11.74 24.29
N GLN A 248 -1.44 12.69 24.08
CA GLN A 248 -2.74 12.68 24.78
C GLN A 248 -3.65 11.52 24.34
N LEU A 249 -3.33 10.88 23.21
CA LEU A 249 -4.05 9.73 22.66
C LEU A 249 -3.40 8.40 23.05
N GLU A 250 -2.14 8.43 23.50
CA GLU A 250 -1.36 7.22 23.80
C GLU A 250 -1.91 6.47 25.03
N ASP A 251 -2.77 7.10 25.82
CA ASP A 251 -3.52 6.48 26.92
C ASP A 251 -4.58 5.45 26.44
N ASP A 252 -5.06 5.54 25.18
CA ASP A 252 -5.98 4.54 24.62
C ASP A 252 -5.22 3.44 23.87
N GLU A 253 -4.92 2.35 24.58
CA GLU A 253 -4.24 1.17 24.02
C GLU A 253 -4.89 0.65 22.72
N ARG A 254 -6.22 0.77 22.56
CA ARG A 254 -6.91 0.23 21.39
C ARG A 254 -6.56 1.03 20.15
N LEU A 255 -6.53 2.36 20.26
CA LEU A 255 -6.15 3.24 19.17
C LEU A 255 -4.65 3.16 18.89
N VAL A 256 -3.82 3.05 19.92
CA VAL A 256 -2.37 2.86 19.75
C VAL A 256 -2.08 1.59 18.95
N ARG A 257 -2.66 0.44 19.34
CA ARG A 257 -2.51 -0.83 18.60
C ARG A 257 -3.06 -0.74 17.18
N LEU A 258 -4.16 -0.02 16.98
CA LEU A 258 -4.76 0.15 15.67
C LEU A 258 -3.88 1.01 14.75
N LEU A 259 -3.27 2.07 15.28
CA LEU A 259 -2.42 3.01 14.54
C LEU A 259 -0.96 2.54 14.39
N GLN A 260 -0.50 1.65 15.26
CA GLN A 260 0.80 1.00 15.12
C GLN A 260 0.84 0.17 13.83
N ASP A 261 1.99 0.22 13.16
CA ASP A 261 2.28 -0.56 11.96
C ASP A 261 1.27 -0.39 10.81
N PHE A 262 0.55 0.74 10.77
CA PHE A 262 -0.41 1.04 9.71
C PHE A 262 0.25 1.00 8.32
N ASP A 263 1.49 1.47 8.27
CA ASP A 263 2.37 1.43 7.11
C ASP A 263 2.68 -0.02 6.69
N LYS A 264 2.75 -0.98 7.62
CA LYS A 264 3.03 -2.40 7.36
C LYS A 264 1.77 -3.23 7.10
N ARG A 265 0.58 -2.64 7.16
CA ARG A 265 -0.66 -3.40 6.94
C ARG A 265 -0.74 -3.95 5.52
N TYR A 266 -1.15 -5.20 5.43
CA TYR A 266 -1.45 -5.85 4.17
C TYR A 266 -2.77 -5.30 3.62
N THR A 267 -2.73 -4.82 2.38
CA THR A 267 -3.90 -4.25 1.71
C THR A 267 -4.38 -5.10 0.53
N GLY A 268 -3.85 -6.31 0.36
CA GLY A 268 -4.20 -7.19 -0.77
C GLY A 268 -5.37 -8.13 -0.51
N SER A 269 -5.55 -9.06 -1.44
CA SER A 269 -6.58 -10.09 -1.31
C SER A 269 -6.30 -11.02 -0.14
N ASP A 270 -7.35 -11.42 0.56
CA ASP A 270 -7.24 -12.46 1.57
C ASP A 270 -7.09 -13.83 0.90
N TYR A 271 -5.97 -14.48 1.17
CA TYR A 271 -5.64 -15.83 0.68
C TYR A 271 -5.94 -16.92 1.70
N SER A 272 -6.49 -16.57 2.87
CA SER A 272 -6.83 -17.52 3.92
C SER A 272 -8.02 -18.41 3.58
N GLN A 273 -9.02 -17.90 2.85
CA GLN A 273 -10.31 -18.57 2.64
C GLN A 273 -10.48 -19.24 1.28
N ARG A 274 -9.43 -19.33 0.45
CA ARG A 274 -9.56 -20.00 -0.85
C ARG A 274 -9.72 -21.51 -0.67
N LYS A 275 -10.98 -21.94 -0.60
CA LYS A 275 -11.36 -23.34 -0.81
C LYS A 275 -10.86 -23.74 -2.21
N GLY A 276 -10.13 -24.84 -2.30
CA GLY A 276 -9.44 -25.33 -3.51
C GLY A 276 -10.36 -25.73 -4.68
N THR A 277 -11.50 -25.07 -4.86
CA THR A 277 -12.49 -25.35 -5.91
C THR A 277 -12.50 -24.31 -7.03
N ASP A 278 -12.01 -23.07 -6.83
CA ASP A 278 -12.05 -21.99 -7.84
C ASP A 278 -10.66 -21.62 -8.42
N GLY A 279 -9.60 -22.34 -8.04
CA GLY A 279 -8.22 -22.12 -8.53
C GLY A 279 -7.67 -23.29 -9.34
N PRO A 280 -6.60 -23.09 -10.14
CA PRO A 280 -5.95 -24.18 -10.85
C PRO A 280 -5.45 -25.24 -9.86
N ARG A 281 -5.84 -26.51 -10.04
CA ARG A 281 -5.32 -27.61 -9.23
C ARG A 281 -3.86 -27.85 -9.60
N ILE A 282 -2.96 -27.76 -8.62
CA ILE A 282 -1.54 -28.03 -8.81
C ILE A 282 -1.24 -29.45 -8.33
N THR A 283 -0.50 -30.22 -9.14
CA THR A 283 0.03 -31.53 -8.77
C THR A 283 1.54 -31.45 -8.54
N PRO A 284 2.14 -32.39 -7.78
CA PRO A 284 3.58 -32.36 -7.48
C PRO A 284 4.47 -32.33 -8.73
N ASP A 285 4.07 -33.03 -9.80
CA ASP A 285 4.86 -33.19 -11.03
C ASP A 285 5.03 -31.88 -11.82
N ILE A 286 4.09 -30.95 -11.70
CA ILE A 286 4.13 -29.69 -12.46
C ILE A 286 4.81 -28.55 -11.68
N ILE A 287 5.10 -28.73 -10.39
CA ILE A 287 5.64 -27.68 -9.50
C ILE A 287 6.93 -27.08 -10.07
N ASP A 288 7.84 -27.91 -10.62
CA ASP A 288 9.09 -27.40 -11.20
C ASP A 288 8.88 -26.51 -12.40
N GLN A 289 7.95 -26.90 -13.28
CA GLN A 289 7.65 -26.12 -14.46
C GLN A 289 7.02 -24.78 -14.05
N LEU A 290 6.15 -24.80 -13.04
CA LEU A 290 5.56 -23.59 -12.45
C LEU A 290 6.60 -22.75 -11.71
N ALA A 291 7.61 -23.36 -11.08
CA ALA A 291 8.66 -22.63 -10.38
C ALA A 291 9.48 -21.75 -11.33
N VAL A 292 9.73 -22.23 -12.54
CA VAL A 292 10.45 -21.47 -13.57
C VAL A 292 9.56 -20.42 -14.23
N LYS A 293 8.31 -20.77 -14.55
CA LYS A 293 7.42 -19.92 -15.36
C LYS A 293 6.58 -18.93 -14.55
N SER A 294 6.22 -19.28 -13.31
CA SER A 294 5.14 -18.61 -12.59
C SER A 294 5.38 -18.31 -11.13
N PHE A 295 6.44 -18.83 -10.51
CA PHE A 295 6.73 -18.48 -9.12
C PHE A 295 7.46 -17.14 -9.02
N PRO A 296 7.14 -16.32 -8.02
CA PRO A 296 7.98 -15.20 -7.65
C PRO A 296 9.33 -15.71 -7.16
N LEU A 297 10.34 -14.85 -7.23
CA LEU A 297 11.73 -15.19 -6.91
C LEU A 297 11.89 -15.81 -5.49
N CYS A 298 11.10 -15.35 -4.51
CA CYS A 298 11.09 -15.91 -3.15
C CYS A 298 10.69 -17.39 -3.10
N MET A 299 9.65 -17.79 -3.85
CA MET A 299 9.16 -19.17 -3.87
C MET A 299 10.01 -20.04 -4.79
N ARG A 300 10.52 -19.49 -5.90
CA ARG A 300 11.47 -20.18 -6.77
C ARG A 300 12.74 -20.56 -6.03
N GLN A 301 13.29 -19.66 -5.21
CA GLN A 301 14.46 -19.96 -4.36
C GLN A 301 14.20 -21.13 -3.41
N LEU A 302 13.02 -21.21 -2.79
CA LEU A 302 12.65 -22.31 -1.90
C LEU A 302 12.54 -23.62 -2.68
N ASN A 303 11.96 -23.60 -3.89
CA ASN A 303 11.90 -24.77 -4.76
C ASN A 303 13.31 -25.26 -5.15
N ASP A 304 14.18 -24.36 -5.60
CA ASP A 304 15.55 -24.68 -6.02
C ASP A 304 16.38 -25.25 -4.85
N THR A 305 16.19 -24.70 -3.64
CA THR A 305 16.84 -25.19 -2.43
C THR A 305 16.34 -26.59 -2.04
N LEU A 306 15.03 -26.83 -2.09
CA LEU A 306 14.44 -28.14 -1.79
C LEU A 306 14.87 -29.21 -2.82
N ARG A 307 15.09 -28.81 -4.08
CA ARG A 307 15.60 -29.68 -5.14
C ARG A 307 17.05 -30.10 -4.93
N THR A 308 17.89 -29.20 -4.41
CA THR A 308 19.34 -29.43 -4.28
C THR A 308 19.70 -30.03 -2.93
N SER A 309 19.15 -29.50 -1.85
CA SER A 309 19.46 -29.94 -0.49
C SER A 309 18.54 -31.05 0.01
N HIS A 310 17.39 -31.29 -0.65
CA HIS A 310 16.37 -32.25 -0.21
C HIS A 310 15.82 -32.00 1.20
N HIS A 311 15.98 -30.79 1.71
CA HIS A 311 15.45 -30.35 3.00
C HIS A 311 15.14 -28.85 2.97
N LEU A 312 14.26 -28.41 3.86
CA LEU A 312 14.07 -26.99 4.17
C LEU A 312 13.94 -26.83 5.68
N LYS A 313 14.52 -25.76 6.22
CA LYS A 313 14.33 -25.33 7.61
C LYS A 313 12.89 -24.88 7.87
N HIS A 314 12.51 -24.77 9.13
CA HIS A 314 11.13 -24.47 9.56
C HIS A 314 10.49 -23.30 8.80
N GLY A 315 11.15 -22.13 8.77
CA GLY A 315 10.64 -20.94 8.07
C GLY A 315 10.41 -21.15 6.57
N GLY A 316 11.28 -21.93 5.91
CA GLY A 316 11.13 -22.33 4.52
C GLY A 316 9.98 -23.30 4.29
N ARG A 317 9.84 -24.33 5.14
CA ARG A 317 8.72 -25.29 5.08
C ARG A 317 7.38 -24.58 5.22
N LEU A 318 7.26 -23.69 6.19
CA LEU A 318 6.02 -22.96 6.47
C LEU A 318 5.68 -21.99 5.34
N THR A 319 6.63 -21.15 4.92
CA THR A 319 6.41 -20.16 3.85
C THR A 319 6.04 -20.84 2.54
N TYR A 320 6.79 -21.88 2.13
CA TYR A 320 6.57 -22.56 0.87
C TYR A 320 5.31 -23.45 0.90
N GLY A 321 5.11 -24.18 1.99
CA GLY A 321 3.94 -25.05 2.16
C GLY A 321 2.62 -24.29 2.11
N LEU A 322 2.52 -23.16 2.81
CA LEU A 322 1.31 -22.33 2.77
C LEU A 322 1.10 -21.68 1.40
N PHE A 323 2.17 -21.28 0.72
CA PHE A 323 2.10 -20.79 -0.66
C PHE A 323 1.54 -21.88 -1.61
N LEU A 324 2.09 -23.10 -1.58
CA LEU A 324 1.65 -24.21 -2.43
C LEU A 324 0.21 -24.62 -2.15
N LYS A 325 -0.19 -24.66 -0.87
CA LYS A 325 -1.57 -24.89 -0.46
C LYS A 325 -2.53 -23.90 -1.12
N ALA A 326 -2.26 -22.60 -1.00
CA ALA A 326 -3.12 -21.57 -1.59
C ALA A 326 -2.99 -21.48 -3.12
N ALA A 327 -1.90 -22.00 -3.69
CA ALA A 327 -1.75 -22.13 -5.12
C ALA A 327 -2.59 -23.30 -5.70
N GLY A 328 -3.07 -24.21 -4.84
CA GLY A 328 -4.01 -25.27 -5.22
C GLY A 328 -3.49 -26.70 -5.01
N LEU A 329 -2.39 -26.89 -4.27
CA LEU A 329 -1.87 -28.21 -3.92
C LEU A 329 -2.73 -28.86 -2.84
N SER A 330 -3.29 -30.04 -3.10
CA SER A 330 -4.10 -30.77 -2.12
C SER A 330 -3.26 -31.28 -0.95
N LEU A 331 -3.89 -31.64 0.18
CA LEU A 331 -3.17 -32.20 1.33
C LEU A 331 -2.47 -33.53 0.97
N GLU A 332 -3.14 -34.40 0.23
CA GLU A 332 -2.58 -35.68 -0.20
C GLU A 332 -1.35 -35.47 -1.11
N ASP A 333 -1.48 -34.56 -2.08
CA ASP A 333 -0.40 -34.18 -2.98
C ASP A 333 0.75 -33.50 -2.23
N ALA A 334 0.46 -32.68 -1.21
CA ALA A 334 1.48 -32.04 -0.38
C ALA A 334 2.27 -33.07 0.43
N LEU A 335 1.61 -34.02 1.09
CA LEU A 335 2.28 -35.11 1.80
C LEU A 335 3.17 -35.91 0.85
N HIS A 336 2.66 -36.25 -0.33
CA HIS A 336 3.45 -36.95 -1.36
C HIS A 336 4.67 -36.11 -1.79
N PHE A 337 4.46 -34.82 -2.08
CA PHE A 337 5.51 -33.90 -2.51
C PHE A 337 6.63 -33.79 -1.46
N TRP A 338 6.31 -33.45 -0.22
CA TRP A 338 7.32 -33.31 0.84
C TRP A 338 8.04 -34.63 1.12
N ARG A 339 7.30 -35.75 1.17
CA ARG A 339 7.87 -37.08 1.38
C ARG A 339 8.85 -37.46 0.28
N SER A 340 8.51 -37.22 -0.99
CA SER A 340 9.38 -37.55 -2.13
C SER A 340 10.74 -36.83 -2.11
N HIS A 341 10.79 -35.62 -1.54
CA HIS A 341 12.03 -34.87 -1.38
C HIS A 341 12.79 -35.27 -0.12
N PHE A 342 12.11 -35.31 1.03
CA PHE A 342 12.78 -35.52 2.32
C PHE A 342 13.34 -36.93 2.45
N LEU A 343 12.68 -37.94 1.87
CA LEU A 343 13.17 -39.34 1.94
C LEU A 343 14.51 -39.58 1.22
N LYS A 344 15.03 -38.59 0.49
CA LYS A 344 16.39 -38.65 -0.05
C LYS A 344 17.47 -38.42 1.02
N ASN A 345 17.09 -37.79 2.13
CA ASN A 345 18.00 -37.46 3.24
C ASN A 345 17.57 -38.07 4.59
N MET A 346 16.36 -38.60 4.70
CA MET A 346 15.84 -39.21 5.93
C MET A 346 14.99 -40.45 5.64
N ASP A 347 14.72 -41.23 6.68
CA ASP A 347 13.87 -42.40 6.65
C ASP A 347 12.37 -42.05 6.76
N VAL A 348 11.53 -43.04 6.46
CA VAL A 348 10.06 -42.89 6.46
C VAL A 348 9.54 -42.58 7.86
N ASP A 349 10.07 -43.24 8.89
CA ASP A 349 9.56 -43.09 10.24
C ASP A 349 9.86 -41.69 10.79
N LYS A 350 11.07 -41.17 10.52
CA LYS A 350 11.41 -39.77 10.84
C LYS A 350 10.52 -38.76 10.12
N PHE A 351 10.21 -39.00 8.84
CA PHE A 351 9.30 -38.12 8.10
C PHE A 351 7.89 -38.07 8.73
N GLU A 352 7.30 -39.23 8.99
CA GLU A 352 5.94 -39.32 9.54
C GLU A 352 5.85 -38.70 10.94
N LYS A 353 6.86 -38.93 11.80
CA LYS A 353 6.89 -38.38 13.16
C LYS A 353 7.12 -36.87 13.20
N GLN A 354 8.09 -36.36 12.44
CA GLN A 354 8.54 -34.98 12.60
C GLN A 354 7.86 -33.98 11.66
N TYR A 355 7.37 -34.41 10.48
CA TYR A 355 6.96 -33.49 9.42
C TYR A 355 5.51 -33.67 8.97
N ALA A 356 4.99 -34.89 8.93
CA ALA A 356 3.65 -35.14 8.40
C ALA A 356 2.56 -34.44 9.21
N TYR A 357 2.70 -34.41 10.55
CA TYR A 357 1.81 -33.65 11.44
C TYR A 357 1.77 -32.16 11.09
N GLY A 358 2.94 -31.50 10.98
CA GLY A 358 3.01 -30.08 10.63
C GLY A 358 2.39 -29.75 9.27
N ILE A 359 2.49 -30.67 8.30
CA ILE A 359 1.83 -30.52 7.00
C ILE A 359 0.30 -30.61 7.15
N ARG A 360 -0.23 -31.58 7.89
CA ARG A 360 -1.68 -31.71 8.13
C ARG A 360 -2.25 -30.53 8.92
N PHE A 361 -1.48 -30.04 9.89
CA PHE A 361 -1.79 -28.84 10.67
C PHE A 361 -1.92 -27.58 9.78
N ASN A 362 -1.02 -27.37 8.82
CA ASN A 362 -1.11 -26.26 7.86
C ASN A 362 -2.39 -26.29 7.01
N TYR A 363 -3.00 -27.45 6.82
CA TYR A 363 -4.26 -27.64 6.08
C TYR A 363 -5.50 -27.67 6.99
N GLY A 364 -5.35 -27.39 8.28
CA GLY A 364 -6.46 -27.33 9.24
C GLY A 364 -7.11 -28.67 9.56
N LYS A 365 -6.43 -29.79 9.28
CA LYS A 365 -6.92 -31.15 9.57
C LYS A 365 -6.56 -31.65 10.99
N GLU A 366 -5.73 -30.91 11.73
CA GLU A 366 -5.28 -31.23 13.09
C GLU A 366 -5.25 -29.96 13.97
N GLY A 367 -5.39 -30.09 15.30
CA GLY A 367 -5.40 -28.97 16.27
C GLY A 367 -6.69 -28.12 16.31
N LYS A 368 -6.59 -26.83 16.72
CA LYS A 368 -7.71 -25.85 16.82
C LYS A 368 -8.44 -25.54 15.50
N ARG A 369 -8.18 -26.28 14.40
CA ARG A 369 -8.74 -26.08 13.06
C ARG A 369 -8.52 -24.67 12.50
N THR A 370 -7.41 -24.03 12.86
CA THR A 370 -7.06 -22.70 12.33
C THR A 370 -6.42 -22.87 10.95
N ASP A 371 -7.11 -22.42 9.91
CA ASP A 371 -6.65 -22.45 8.53
C ASP A 371 -5.55 -21.40 8.32
N TRP A 372 -4.27 -21.80 8.46
CA TRP A 372 -3.16 -20.86 8.39
C TRP A 372 -3.10 -20.15 7.04
N SER A 373 -3.05 -18.82 7.12
CA SER A 373 -3.02 -17.96 5.94
C SER A 373 -1.63 -17.91 5.33
N PRO A 374 -1.51 -18.02 4.00
CA PRO A 374 -0.26 -17.78 3.29
C PRO A 374 0.37 -16.44 3.63
N TYR A 375 1.71 -16.39 3.56
CA TYR A 375 2.44 -15.19 3.96
C TYR A 375 2.39 -14.14 2.86
N SER A 376 1.96 -12.93 3.23
CA SER A 376 2.06 -11.77 2.35
C SER A 376 3.50 -11.37 2.11
N CYS A 377 3.77 -10.64 1.02
CA CYS A 377 5.08 -10.07 0.75
C CYS A 377 5.56 -9.20 1.91
N ILE A 378 4.70 -8.43 2.57
CA ILE A 378 5.12 -7.63 3.74
C ILE A 378 5.58 -8.53 4.87
N LYS A 379 4.85 -9.62 5.18
CA LYS A 379 5.27 -10.59 6.19
C LYS A 379 6.61 -11.23 5.85
N ILE A 380 6.81 -11.63 4.59
CA ILE A 380 8.08 -12.22 4.11
C ILE A 380 9.23 -11.21 4.12
N ILE A 381 8.95 -9.95 3.78
CA ILE A 381 9.93 -8.86 3.78
C ILE A 381 10.31 -8.53 5.23
N MET A 382 9.35 -8.41 6.14
CA MET A 382 9.62 -8.00 7.53
C MET A 382 10.08 -9.14 8.44
N GLY A 383 9.93 -10.39 8.01
CA GLY A 383 10.36 -11.56 8.76
C GLY A 383 11.88 -11.70 8.83
N ASN A 384 12.35 -12.34 9.91
CA ASN A 384 13.77 -12.63 10.12
C ASN A 384 14.24 -13.80 9.26
N VAL A 385 15.45 -13.69 8.73
CA VAL A 385 16.13 -14.73 7.94
C VAL A 385 17.50 -14.95 8.57
N GLY A 386 17.71 -16.15 9.12
CA GLY A 386 18.96 -16.53 9.78
C GLY A 386 19.98 -17.15 8.81
N PRO A 387 21.20 -17.42 9.28
CA PRO A 387 22.22 -18.10 8.49
C PRO A 387 21.74 -19.48 7.99
N GLY A 388 21.89 -19.72 6.68
CA GLY A 388 21.47 -20.96 6.04
C GLY A 388 19.95 -21.08 5.84
N ASP A 389 19.16 -20.06 6.17
CA ASP A 389 17.75 -20.01 5.78
C ASP A 389 17.60 -19.65 4.30
N ALA A 390 16.71 -20.37 3.62
CA ALA A 390 16.38 -20.13 2.22
C ALA A 390 15.10 -19.32 2.02
N HIS A 391 14.35 -19.00 3.09
CA HIS A 391 13.14 -18.18 3.03
C HIS A 391 13.45 -16.68 3.05
N GLY A 392 12.40 -15.88 2.88
CA GLY A 392 12.51 -14.42 2.83
C GLY A 392 12.37 -13.85 1.42
N CYS A 393 12.39 -12.52 1.32
CA CYS A 393 12.29 -11.82 0.05
C CYS A 393 13.68 -11.64 -0.56
N PRO A 394 13.98 -12.21 -1.74
CA PRO A 394 15.30 -12.09 -2.34
C PRO A 394 15.69 -10.65 -2.64
N PHE A 395 14.71 -9.79 -2.95
CA PHE A 395 14.91 -8.37 -3.19
C PHE A 395 15.31 -7.58 -1.93
N LYS A 396 15.06 -8.10 -0.72
CA LYS A 396 15.47 -7.48 0.56
C LYS A 396 16.66 -8.20 1.21
N HIS A 397 16.60 -9.52 1.27
CA HIS A 397 17.49 -10.32 2.12
C HIS A 397 18.71 -10.88 1.36
N SER A 398 18.70 -10.86 0.03
CA SER A 398 19.90 -11.24 -0.74
C SER A 398 20.83 -10.03 -0.86
N ASP A 399 22.13 -10.29 -0.84
CA ASP A 399 23.11 -9.31 -1.28
C ASP A 399 22.86 -8.89 -2.73
N GLN A 400 23.11 -7.62 -3.07
CA GLN A 400 22.80 -7.08 -4.39
C GLN A 400 23.64 -7.73 -5.51
N ALA A 401 24.90 -8.10 -5.26
CA ALA A 401 25.73 -8.78 -6.25
C ALA A 401 25.21 -10.20 -6.52
N MET A 402 24.85 -10.92 -5.46
CA MET A 402 24.25 -12.26 -5.56
C MET A 402 22.89 -12.21 -6.29
N LEU A 403 22.05 -11.23 -5.95
CA LEU A 403 20.77 -11.01 -6.63
C LEU A 403 20.98 -10.73 -8.12
N ARG A 404 21.92 -9.86 -8.47
CA ARG A 404 22.27 -9.55 -9.86
C ARG A 404 22.69 -10.79 -10.63
N GLN A 405 23.58 -11.61 -10.07
CA GLN A 405 24.04 -12.85 -10.69
C GLN A 405 22.88 -13.83 -10.93
N ARG A 406 21.97 -13.97 -9.96
CA ARG A 406 20.77 -14.81 -10.12
C ARG A 406 19.84 -14.31 -11.23
N LEU A 407 19.61 -13.01 -11.31
CA LEU A 407 18.78 -12.42 -12.37
C LEU A 407 19.40 -12.65 -13.76
N ILE A 408 20.73 -12.56 -13.88
CA ILE A 408 21.45 -12.89 -15.12
C ILE A 408 21.26 -14.37 -15.48
N ASN A 409 21.42 -15.27 -14.50
CA ASN A 409 21.21 -16.71 -14.70
C ASN A 409 19.76 -17.03 -15.14
N PHE A 410 18.80 -16.24 -14.69
CA PHE A 410 17.39 -16.35 -15.07
C PHE A 410 17.06 -15.64 -16.39
N LYS A 411 18.07 -15.16 -17.12
CA LYS A 411 17.96 -14.53 -18.44
C LYS A 411 17.10 -13.26 -18.43
N VAL A 412 17.08 -12.54 -17.31
CA VAL A 412 16.42 -11.24 -17.23
C VAL A 412 17.22 -10.21 -18.06
N PRO A 413 16.58 -9.37 -18.88
CA PRO A 413 17.28 -8.35 -19.67
C PRO A 413 18.11 -7.39 -18.80
N GLN A 414 19.32 -7.03 -19.26
CA GLN A 414 20.27 -6.22 -18.48
C GLN A 414 19.73 -4.85 -18.07
N GLN A 415 18.87 -4.24 -18.90
CA GLN A 415 18.19 -2.99 -18.58
C GLN A 415 17.26 -3.17 -17.38
N ALA A 416 16.39 -4.20 -17.41
CA ALA A 416 15.49 -4.51 -16.32
C ALA A 416 16.24 -4.87 -15.03
N ILE A 417 17.38 -5.57 -15.12
CA ILE A 417 18.24 -5.84 -13.96
C ILE A 417 18.72 -4.53 -13.31
N SER A 418 19.14 -3.56 -14.12
CA SER A 418 19.63 -2.28 -13.60
C SER A 418 18.51 -1.51 -12.87
N GLU A 419 17.31 -1.47 -13.45
CA GLU A 419 16.12 -0.87 -12.82
C GLU A 419 15.72 -1.59 -11.52
N ILE A 420 15.73 -2.93 -11.52
CA ILE A 420 15.43 -3.76 -10.33
C ILE A 420 16.41 -3.44 -9.19
N ILE A 421 17.71 -3.36 -9.47
CA ILE A 421 18.73 -3.07 -8.45
C ILE A 421 18.56 -1.63 -7.92
N GLU A 422 18.23 -0.67 -8.77
CA GLU A 422 17.94 0.71 -8.33
C GLU A 422 16.72 0.74 -7.38
N LEU A 423 15.65 0.04 -7.72
CA LEU A 423 14.47 -0.08 -6.87
C LEU A 423 14.80 -0.75 -5.53
N VAL A 424 15.59 -1.83 -5.54
CA VAL A 424 16.09 -2.50 -4.34
C VAL A 424 16.92 -1.55 -3.47
N GLY A 425 17.80 -0.74 -4.07
CA GLY A 425 18.60 0.26 -3.37
C GLY A 425 17.75 1.34 -2.68
N LYS A 426 16.63 1.73 -3.30
CA LYS A 426 15.60 2.61 -2.72
C LYS A 426 14.64 1.89 -1.75
N GLY A 427 14.86 0.60 -1.54
CA GLY A 427 14.04 -0.26 -0.69
C GLY A 427 12.79 -0.82 -1.37
N HIS A 428 12.37 -0.39 -2.56
CA HIS A 428 11.10 -0.75 -3.20
C HIS A 428 11.01 -2.21 -3.69
N TYR A 429 11.06 -3.17 -2.76
CA TYR A 429 11.21 -4.61 -3.01
C TYR A 429 10.06 -5.23 -3.79
N GLN A 430 8.83 -4.80 -3.51
CA GLN A 430 7.65 -5.34 -4.19
C GLN A 430 7.54 -4.83 -5.63
N ILE A 431 7.95 -3.58 -5.88
CA ILE A 431 8.03 -3.01 -7.22
C ILE A 431 9.17 -3.66 -8.00
N ALA A 432 10.30 -3.95 -7.35
CA ALA A 432 11.37 -4.74 -7.94
C ALA A 432 10.88 -6.14 -8.34
N CYS A 433 10.06 -6.78 -7.50
CA CYS A 433 9.39 -8.05 -7.83
C CYS A 433 8.41 -7.91 -9.00
N GLN A 434 7.67 -6.80 -9.09
CA GLN A 434 6.82 -6.49 -10.25
C GLN A 434 7.65 -6.31 -11.52
N LYS A 435 8.75 -5.56 -11.49
CA LYS A 435 9.65 -5.38 -12.63
C LYS A 435 10.25 -6.71 -13.09
N TYR A 436 10.58 -7.60 -12.15
CA TYR A 436 10.97 -8.96 -12.49
C TYR A 436 9.85 -9.74 -13.19
N TRP A 437 8.59 -9.61 -12.75
CA TRP A 437 7.44 -10.20 -13.44
C TRP A 437 7.32 -9.65 -14.87
N GLU A 438 7.35 -8.32 -15.04
CA GLU A 438 7.22 -7.65 -16.34
C GLU A 438 8.32 -8.09 -17.31
N ALA A 439 9.56 -8.19 -16.82
CA ALA A 439 10.71 -8.62 -17.61
C ALA A 439 10.67 -10.10 -18.00
N THR A 440 10.07 -10.96 -17.17
CA THR A 440 9.98 -12.40 -17.45
C THR A 440 8.78 -12.78 -18.32
N HIS A 441 7.70 -11.99 -18.28
CA HIS A 441 6.48 -12.20 -19.06
C HIS A 441 6.42 -11.32 -20.33
N ASN A 442 7.33 -10.35 -20.45
CA ASN A 442 7.36 -9.36 -21.53
C ASN A 442 6.00 -8.62 -21.69
N ALA A 443 5.37 -8.31 -20.57
CA ALA A 443 4.06 -7.65 -20.51
C ALA A 443 4.00 -6.72 -19.29
N PRO A 444 3.26 -5.59 -19.38
CA PRO A 444 3.05 -4.72 -18.23
C PRO A 444 2.10 -5.39 -17.23
N LEU A 445 2.37 -5.22 -15.94
CA LEU A 445 1.48 -5.67 -14.88
C LEU A 445 0.73 -4.47 -14.29
N GLU A 446 -0.59 -4.42 -14.48
CA GLU A 446 -1.39 -3.31 -13.94
C GLU A 446 -1.69 -3.49 -12.44
N THR A 447 -1.92 -4.72 -12.03
CA THR A 447 -2.16 -5.13 -10.65
C THR A 447 -0.80 -5.36 -9.98
N GLY A 448 -0.26 -4.39 -9.22
CA GLY A 448 1.04 -4.56 -8.54
C GLY A 448 1.16 -5.86 -7.70
N ILE A 449 2.32 -6.21 -7.11
CA ILE A 449 2.60 -7.53 -6.40
C ILE A 449 2.90 -7.52 -4.85
N ASN A 450 2.00 -7.99 -3.95
CA ASN A 450 2.13 -7.99 -2.46
C ASN A 450 1.87 -9.35 -1.85
N HIS A 451 1.51 -10.32 -2.68
CA HIS A 451 1.32 -11.65 -2.23
C HIS A 451 2.00 -12.58 -3.23
N PRO A 452 2.79 -13.56 -2.77
CA PRO A 452 3.36 -14.56 -3.67
C PRO A 452 2.29 -15.29 -4.49
N ASN A 453 1.18 -15.69 -3.87
CA ASN A 453 0.03 -16.29 -4.60
C ASN A 453 -0.60 -15.35 -5.63
N GLN A 454 -0.59 -14.03 -5.42
CA GLN A 454 -1.00 -13.07 -6.45
C GLN A 454 -0.08 -13.11 -7.66
N TYR A 455 1.24 -13.04 -7.43
CA TYR A 455 2.24 -13.14 -8.50
C TYR A 455 1.98 -14.39 -9.33
N PHE A 456 1.78 -15.52 -8.64
CA PHE A 456 1.52 -16.81 -9.25
C PHE A 456 0.26 -16.80 -10.10
N GLU A 457 -0.84 -16.25 -9.60
CA GLU A 457 -2.10 -16.17 -10.33
C GLU A 457 -2.02 -15.30 -11.57
N GLU A 458 -1.42 -14.11 -11.47
CA GLU A 458 -1.29 -13.21 -12.62
C GLU A 458 -0.38 -13.83 -13.69
N SER A 459 0.70 -14.51 -13.28
CA SER A 459 1.53 -15.28 -14.19
C SER A 459 0.76 -16.43 -14.84
N HIS A 460 0.01 -17.20 -14.06
CA HIS A 460 -0.75 -18.33 -14.57
C HIS A 460 -1.83 -17.88 -15.55
N LYS A 461 -2.58 -16.80 -15.24
CA LYS A 461 -3.59 -16.19 -16.12
C LYS A 461 -2.99 -15.70 -17.43
N PHE A 462 -1.76 -15.16 -17.39
CA PHE A 462 -1.03 -14.75 -18.58
C PHE A 462 -0.67 -15.96 -19.45
N ASN A 463 -0.08 -16.99 -18.83
CA ASN A 463 0.35 -18.21 -19.52
C ASN A 463 -0.81 -19.05 -20.07
N SER A 464 -1.99 -19.02 -19.45
CA SER A 464 -3.19 -19.73 -19.92
C SER A 464 -3.94 -19.03 -21.06
N GLY A 465 -3.40 -17.93 -21.62
CA GLY A 465 -3.98 -17.23 -22.78
C GLY A 465 -5.19 -16.34 -22.46
N SER A 466 -5.59 -16.24 -21.20
CA SER A 466 -6.70 -15.38 -20.74
C SER A 466 -6.33 -13.88 -20.66
N GLY A 467 -5.08 -13.51 -20.96
CA GLY A 467 -4.55 -12.14 -20.86
C GLY A 467 -4.23 -11.44 -22.18
N SER A 468 -4.50 -12.05 -23.34
CA SER A 468 -4.12 -11.48 -24.64
C SER A 468 -5.26 -11.48 -25.67
N SER A 469 -6.09 -10.43 -25.65
CA SER A 469 -6.80 -9.96 -26.85
C SER A 469 -7.15 -8.48 -26.73
N THR A 470 -6.17 -7.64 -27.09
CA THR A 470 -6.47 -6.29 -27.59
C THR A 470 -6.82 -6.43 -29.06
N GLN A 471 -8.10 -6.45 -29.44
CA GLN A 471 -8.61 -6.10 -30.78
C GLN A 471 -10.15 -5.86 -30.77
N THR A 472 -10.53 -4.61 -31.02
CA THR A 472 -11.65 -4.08 -31.82
C THR A 472 -13.07 -4.70 -31.74
N THR A 473 -14.00 -3.93 -31.13
CA THR A 473 -15.48 -3.82 -31.33
C THR A 473 -16.30 -4.96 -31.97
N GLN A 474 -17.28 -5.50 -31.21
CA GLN A 474 -18.74 -5.25 -31.32
C GLN A 474 -19.51 -6.10 -30.28
N GLY A 475 -20.69 -5.64 -29.86
CA GLY A 475 -21.21 -5.85 -28.51
C GLY A 475 -21.95 -7.15 -28.19
N LYS A 476 -21.99 -7.48 -26.89
CA LYS A 476 -23.11 -8.06 -26.14
C LYS A 476 -22.83 -8.03 -24.62
N LYS A 477 -23.90 -7.90 -23.83
CA LYS A 477 -23.99 -7.53 -22.40
C LYS A 477 -23.26 -8.48 -21.41
N PRO A 478 -22.86 -7.99 -20.22
CA PRO A 478 -22.00 -8.72 -19.28
C PRO A 478 -22.80 -9.63 -18.35
N SER A 479 -22.25 -10.81 -18.04
CA SER A 479 -22.60 -11.58 -16.84
C SER A 479 -21.44 -11.51 -15.85
N GLN A 480 -21.81 -11.27 -14.60
CA GLN A 480 -20.97 -10.97 -13.46
C GLN A 480 -20.10 -12.17 -13.07
N VAL A 481 -18.87 -11.94 -12.64
CA VAL A 481 -18.45 -12.04 -11.22
C VAL A 481 -16.95 -11.71 -11.14
N LYS A 482 -16.66 -10.83 -10.19
CA LYS A 482 -15.40 -10.13 -9.89
C LYS A 482 -14.65 -10.98 -8.85
N THR A 483 -13.33 -10.93 -8.67
CA THR A 483 -12.54 -9.74 -8.30
C THR A 483 -11.06 -10.11 -8.22
N ASN A 484 -10.20 -9.11 -8.48
CA ASN A 484 -8.74 -9.14 -8.42
C ASN A 484 -8.17 -8.43 -7.19
N VAL A 485 -6.85 -8.60 -7.09
CA VAL A 485 -5.88 -8.39 -6.02
C VAL A 485 -5.29 -6.95 -5.95
N SER A 486 -4.48 -6.62 -4.92
CA SER A 486 -3.80 -5.31 -4.68
C SER A 486 -2.61 -5.41 -3.71
N VAL A 487 -1.67 -4.41 -3.64
CA VAL A 487 -0.23 -4.49 -3.14
C VAL A 487 0.55 -3.22 -2.69
N MET A 488 1.50 -3.25 -1.70
CA MET A 488 2.84 -2.50 -1.56
C MET A 488 3.65 -2.68 -0.21
N TYR A 489 5.02 -2.47 -0.15
CA TYR A 489 5.90 -1.87 0.96
C TYR A 489 7.47 -1.75 0.74
N SER A 490 8.14 -0.72 1.36
CA SER A 490 9.59 -0.58 1.73
C SER A 490 9.95 0.45 2.85
N SER A 491 11.10 0.28 3.57
CA SER A 491 11.75 1.29 4.48
C SER A 491 13.28 1.04 4.67
N GLN A 492 14.08 2.09 4.92
CA GLN A 492 15.54 2.04 5.23
C GLN A 492 15.94 3.00 6.40
N PRO A 493 17.04 2.72 7.15
CA PRO A 493 17.58 3.59 8.21
C PRO A 493 18.83 4.40 7.80
N SER A 494 19.08 5.52 8.49
CA SER A 494 20.18 6.47 8.27
C SER A 494 21.33 6.33 9.27
N SER A 495 22.57 6.55 8.81
CA SER A 495 23.82 6.54 9.59
C SER A 495 24.27 7.95 10.00
N GLN A 496 24.81 8.11 11.21
CA GLN A 496 25.41 9.36 11.70
C GLN A 496 26.92 9.21 11.98
N LEU A 497 27.63 10.29 11.65
CA LEU A 497 29.06 10.53 11.82
C LEU A 497 29.44 10.80 13.29
N SER A 498 30.60 10.31 13.69
CA SER A 498 31.24 10.48 15.00
C SER A 498 31.93 11.84 15.19
N SER A 499 31.74 12.47 16.35
CA SER A 499 32.72 13.38 16.96
C SER A 499 32.74 13.23 18.49
N GLN A 500 33.94 13.34 19.06
CA GLN A 500 34.34 13.00 20.42
C GLN A 500 33.83 13.98 21.49
N SER A 501 33.55 13.49 22.71
CA SER A 501 34.13 14.05 23.93
C SER A 501 33.84 13.16 25.16
N SER A 502 34.86 13.05 26.00
CA SER A 502 34.96 12.25 27.22
C SER A 502 34.34 12.95 28.42
N SER A 503 33.58 12.22 29.24
CA SER A 503 33.63 12.36 30.71
C SER A 503 32.95 11.16 31.40
N SER A 504 33.70 10.60 32.34
CA SER A 504 33.38 9.50 33.24
C SER A 504 32.53 9.97 34.42
N SER A 505 31.47 9.24 34.78
CA SER A 505 30.90 9.22 36.14
C SER A 505 30.09 7.93 36.35
N GLN A 506 30.52 7.13 37.33
CA GLN A 506 29.84 5.94 37.85
C GLN A 506 28.59 6.32 38.65
N ALA A 507 27.49 5.59 38.47
CA ALA A 507 26.48 5.41 39.51
C ALA A 507 25.55 4.22 39.20
N THR A 508 25.79 3.14 39.95
CA THR A 508 24.82 2.27 40.64
C THR A 508 23.55 1.78 39.91
N THR A 509 23.57 0.47 39.69
CA THR A 509 22.49 -0.48 39.40
C THR A 509 21.35 -0.44 40.43
N THR A 510 20.11 -0.42 39.94
CA THR A 510 18.96 -1.01 40.64
C THR A 510 18.03 -1.64 39.61
N ASP A 511 18.02 -2.97 39.60
CA ASP A 511 17.15 -3.82 38.78
C ASP A 511 15.69 -3.72 39.25
N HIS A 512 14.79 -3.40 38.32
CA HIS A 512 13.39 -3.77 38.43
C HIS A 512 13.00 -4.63 37.23
N ASN A 513 12.99 -5.94 37.48
CA ASN A 513 12.41 -6.96 36.62
C ASN A 513 10.93 -6.63 36.33
N ASN A 514 10.62 -6.39 35.06
CA ASN A 514 9.25 -6.38 34.55
C ASN A 514 9.08 -7.54 33.56
N THR A 515 9.12 -8.77 34.08
CA THR A 515 8.67 -9.97 33.37
C THR A 515 7.16 -10.02 33.42
N ASN A 516 6.49 -9.57 32.36
CA ASN A 516 5.15 -10.05 31.95
C ASN A 516 4.68 -9.35 30.65
N ALA A 517 5.34 -9.65 29.53
CA ALA A 517 4.80 -9.41 28.19
C ALA A 517 5.56 -10.21 27.11
N ASN A 518 5.77 -11.52 27.31
CA ASN A 518 6.32 -12.36 26.23
C ASN A 518 5.87 -13.84 26.25
N ILE A 519 4.87 -14.18 27.07
CA ILE A 519 4.53 -15.60 27.32
C ILE A 519 3.75 -16.24 26.15
N THR A 520 3.25 -15.48 25.18
CA THR A 520 2.50 -16.05 24.04
C THR A 520 3.31 -16.23 22.76
N SER A 521 4.52 -15.67 22.64
CA SER A 521 5.40 -15.93 21.48
C SER A 521 6.36 -17.08 21.70
N ASP A 522 6.80 -17.29 22.94
CA ASP A 522 7.83 -18.30 23.26
C ASP A 522 7.23 -19.72 23.34
N VAL A 523 5.94 -19.86 23.64
CA VAL A 523 5.26 -21.16 23.70
C VAL A 523 4.98 -21.73 22.30
N ASP A 524 4.66 -20.87 21.33
CA ASP A 524 4.39 -21.28 19.94
C ASP A 524 5.68 -21.57 19.14
N SER A 525 6.82 -21.02 19.56
CA SER A 525 8.14 -21.32 18.98
C SER A 525 8.73 -22.63 19.50
N ALA A 526 8.42 -23.02 20.75
CA ALA A 526 8.92 -24.24 21.37
C ALA A 526 8.33 -25.53 20.77
N MET A 527 7.17 -25.45 20.11
CA MET A 527 6.46 -26.61 19.57
C MET A 527 7.12 -27.22 18.31
N PHE A 528 8.11 -26.54 17.71
CA PHE A 528 8.70 -26.94 16.43
C PHE A 528 10.21 -26.70 16.34
N ASP A 529 10.91 -26.70 17.48
CA ASP A 529 12.37 -26.74 17.51
C ASP A 529 12.85 -28.14 17.08
N ASP A 530 13.84 -28.20 16.19
CA ASP A 530 14.34 -29.46 15.60
C ASP A 530 15.02 -30.38 16.67
N ASP A 531 15.18 -29.90 17.92
CA ASP A 531 15.78 -30.60 19.07
C ASP A 531 14.76 -31.05 20.15
N MET A 532 13.45 -30.94 19.91
CA MET A 532 12.47 -31.41 20.89
C MET A 532 12.46 -32.95 20.99
N ASP A 533 12.84 -33.45 22.17
CA ASP A 533 12.99 -34.88 22.47
C ASP A 533 11.66 -35.64 22.33
N SER A 534 11.66 -36.85 21.76
CA SER A 534 10.43 -37.61 21.44
C SER A 534 9.52 -37.84 22.66
N ALA A 535 10.09 -37.92 23.85
CA ALA A 535 9.37 -38.09 25.10
C ALA A 535 8.56 -36.83 25.51
N MET A 536 9.06 -35.62 25.18
CA MET A 536 8.32 -34.38 25.43
C MET A 536 7.16 -34.21 24.45
N LEU A 537 7.31 -34.69 23.21
CA LEU A 537 6.24 -34.68 22.22
C LEU A 537 5.08 -35.60 22.66
N GLU A 538 5.37 -36.79 23.18
CA GLU A 538 4.37 -37.70 23.74
C GLU A 538 3.66 -37.12 24.97
N GLN A 539 4.39 -36.46 25.86
CA GLN A 539 3.80 -35.83 27.03
C GLN A 539 2.91 -34.62 26.68
N TYR A 540 3.23 -33.89 25.61
CA TYR A 540 2.37 -32.84 25.07
C TYR A 540 1.12 -33.42 24.36
N MET A 541 1.25 -34.55 23.66
CA MET A 541 0.13 -35.24 23.01
C MET A 541 -0.93 -35.69 24.03
N GLU A 542 -0.54 -36.14 25.23
CA GLU A 542 -1.50 -36.51 26.29
C GLU A 542 -2.22 -35.29 26.89
N THR A 543 -1.61 -34.12 26.91
CA THR A 543 -2.22 -32.90 27.46
C THR A 543 -3.11 -32.14 26.48
N ALA A 544 -2.96 -32.36 25.17
CA ALA A 544 -3.75 -31.69 24.12
C ALA A 544 -5.11 -32.38 23.82
N GLU A 545 -5.37 -33.55 24.40
CA GLU A 545 -6.63 -34.28 24.30
C GLU A 545 -7.64 -33.95 25.42
N CYS A 546 -7.34 -33.00 26.32
CA CYS A 546 -8.27 -32.49 27.35
C CYS A 546 -8.86 -31.11 27.02
#